data_AF-A0A2A3XSB0-F1
#
_entry.id   AF-A0A2A3XSB0-F1
#
_cell.length_a   1.000
_cell.length_b   1.000
_cell.length_c   1.000
_cell.angle_alpha   90.00
_cell.angle_beta   90.00
_cell.angle_gamma   90.00
#
_symmetry.space_group_name_H-M   'P 1'
#
loop_
_entity.id
_entity.type
_entity.pdbx_description
1 polymer ?
#
loop_
_entity_poly.entity_id
_entity_poly.type
_entity_poly.pdbx_seq_one_letter_code
_entity_poly.pdbx_strand_id
1 'polypeptide(L)'
;MTMIDIISSVVEISAAANIPDPGATKPPGMGGVTTIIGWLKWIGFAVAGAAMVVAGILISVAFKRGEGHDVLPKILWPCLGAVVVGSGISWIALLAG
;
A
#
# COMPACT_ATOMS: atom_id res chain seq x y z
N MET A 1 3.87 36.94 22.25
CA MET A 1 3.95 35.52 21.86
C MET A 1 2.64 35.20 21.17
N THR A 2 2.68 35.20 19.84
CA THR A 2 1.47 35.03 19.03
C THR A 2 1.16 33.54 18.90
N MET A 3 -0.10 33.17 18.68
CA MET A 3 -0.54 31.76 18.54
C MET A 3 0.23 31.00 17.44
N ILE A 4 0.79 31.71 16.48
CA ILE A 4 1.63 31.17 15.41
C ILE A 4 2.97 30.63 15.94
N ASP A 5 3.54 31.24 16.98
CA ASP A 5 4.79 30.81 17.61
C ASP A 5 4.62 29.50 18.42
N ILE A 6 3.40 29.29 18.93
CA ILE A 6 3.03 28.04 19.62
C ILE A 6 2.87 26.92 18.59
N ILE A 7 2.31 27.22 17.42
CA ILE A 7 2.14 26.24 16.34
C ILE A 7 3.49 25.82 15.73
N SER A 8 4.44 26.74 15.54
CA SER A 8 5.77 26.38 15.03
C SER A 8 6.57 25.53 16.02
N SER A 9 6.47 25.79 17.32
CA SER A 9 7.15 24.99 18.35
C SER A 9 6.56 23.58 18.53
N VAL A 10 5.25 23.38 18.36
CA VAL A 10 4.67 22.02 18.36
C VAL A 10 4.99 21.24 17.07
N VAL A 11 5.19 21.93 15.94
CA VAL A 11 5.67 21.31 14.69
C VAL A 11 7.12 20.86 14.83
N GLU A 12 7.98 21.65 15.48
CA GLU A 12 9.36 21.25 15.79
C GLU A 12 9.44 20.09 16.79
N ILE A 13 8.59 20.08 17.84
CA ILE A 13 8.54 18.97 18.81
C ILE A 13 8.09 17.66 18.17
N SER A 14 7.20 17.71 17.16
CA SER A 14 6.77 16.52 16.42
C SER A 14 7.84 16.01 15.44
N ALA A 15 8.70 16.90 14.93
CA ALA A 15 9.82 16.56 14.04
C ALA A 15 11.10 16.16 14.80
N ALA A 16 11.23 16.54 16.08
CA ALA A 16 12.42 16.36 16.90
C ALA A 16 12.26 15.33 18.04
N ALA A 17 11.28 14.43 17.96
CA ALA A 17 11.32 13.16 18.71
C ALA A 17 12.37 12.22 18.06
N ASN A 18 13.61 12.68 18.01
CA ASN A 18 14.79 11.96 17.56
C ASN A 18 15.22 10.98 18.66
N ILE A 19 14.33 10.04 19.00
CA ILE A 19 14.71 8.81 19.67
C ILE A 19 15.60 8.10 18.66
N PRO A 20 16.87 7.79 18.97
CA PRO A 20 17.65 6.87 18.16
C PRO A 20 16.91 5.54 18.18
N ASP A 21 16.07 5.31 17.18
CA ASP A 21 15.45 4.03 16.92
C ASP A 21 16.60 3.08 16.60
N PRO A 22 16.89 2.07 17.45
CA PRO A 22 17.84 1.03 17.07
C PRO A 22 17.19 0.29 15.91
N GLY A 23 17.46 0.76 14.69
CA GLY A 23 16.80 0.30 13.47
C GLY A 23 16.72 -1.20 13.49
N ALA A 24 15.51 -1.74 13.30
CA ALA A 24 15.22 -3.14 13.53
C ALA A 24 16.17 -3.99 12.68
N THR A 25 17.24 -4.44 13.33
CA THR A 25 18.35 -5.07 12.64
C THR A 25 18.01 -6.53 12.58
N LYS A 26 17.64 -6.95 11.37
CA LYS A 26 17.27 -8.34 11.08
C LYS A 26 18.32 -9.29 11.64
N PRO A 27 17.94 -10.29 12.46
CA PRO A 27 18.87 -11.29 12.96
C PRO A 27 19.62 -11.97 11.81
N PRO A 28 20.96 -12.10 11.89
CA PRO A 28 21.76 -12.69 10.84
C PRO A 28 21.25 -14.09 10.47
N GLY A 29 21.04 -14.35 9.18
CA GLY A 29 20.52 -15.63 8.66
C GLY A 29 19.19 -15.55 7.91
N MET A 30 18.43 -14.46 8.05
CA MET A 30 17.12 -14.33 7.36
C MET A 30 17.17 -13.74 5.94
N GLY A 31 18.32 -13.75 5.26
CA GLY A 31 18.45 -13.25 3.89
C GLY A 31 17.47 -13.91 2.91
N GLY A 32 17.31 -15.23 2.99
CA GLY A 32 16.39 -15.99 2.12
C GLY A 32 14.92 -15.59 2.29
N VAL A 33 14.48 -15.28 3.51
CA VAL A 33 13.10 -14.81 3.76
C VAL A 33 12.85 -13.44 3.12
N THR A 34 13.83 -12.53 3.14
CA THR A 34 13.71 -11.24 2.42
C THR A 34 13.63 -11.47 0.91
N THR A 35 14.43 -12.39 0.36
CA THR A 35 14.37 -12.71 -1.08
C THR A 35 12.99 -13.24 -1.47
N ILE A 36 12.43 -14.18 -0.71
CA ILE A 36 11.09 -14.75 -0.99
C ILE A 36 10.00 -13.68 -0.88
N ILE A 37 10.06 -12.80 0.13
CA ILE A 37 9.12 -11.67 0.27
C ILE A 37 9.27 -10.69 -0.91
N GLY A 38 10.50 -10.49 -1.40
CA GLY A 38 10.77 -9.68 -2.60
C GLY A 38 10.08 -10.23 -3.84
N TRP A 39 10.17 -11.55 -4.07
CA TRP A 39 9.43 -12.24 -5.14
C TRP A 39 7.92 -12.12 -4.95
N LEU A 40 7.44 -12.32 -3.73
CA LEU A 40 6.02 -12.25 -3.40
C LEU A 40 5.44 -10.86 -3.66
N LYS A 41 6.19 -9.79 -3.35
CA LYS A 41 5.81 -8.41 -3.66
C LYS A 41 5.60 -8.20 -5.15
N TRP A 42 6.56 -8.64 -5.97
CA TRP A 42 6.48 -8.50 -7.42
C TRP A 42 5.32 -9.30 -8.01
N ILE A 43 5.13 -10.54 -7.56
CA ILE A 43 4.01 -11.39 -8.02
C ILE A 43 2.67 -10.80 -7.59
N GLY A 44 2.55 -10.35 -6.34
CA GLY A 44 1.33 -9.73 -5.82
C GLY A 44 0.92 -8.47 -6.60
N PHE A 45 1.87 -7.57 -6.86
CA PHE A 45 1.61 -6.38 -7.67
C PHE A 45 1.33 -6.69 -9.14
N ALA A 46 2.01 -7.68 -9.72
CA ALA A 46 1.77 -8.10 -11.11
C ALA A 46 0.35 -8.66 -11.29
N VAL A 47 -0.09 -9.53 -10.39
CA VAL A 47 -1.45 -10.12 -10.44
C VAL A 47 -2.52 -9.07 -10.15
N ALA A 48 -2.33 -8.23 -9.13
CA ALA A 48 -3.27 -7.14 -8.84
C ALA A 48 -3.38 -6.15 -10.01
N GLY A 49 -2.26 -5.80 -10.64
CA GLY A 49 -2.23 -4.94 -11.83
C GLY A 49 -2.95 -5.57 -13.02
N ALA A 50 -2.68 -6.84 -13.32
CA ALA A 50 -3.35 -7.57 -14.40
C ALA A 50 -4.87 -7.64 -14.19
N ALA A 51 -5.32 -7.91 -12.96
CA ALA A 51 -6.74 -7.92 -12.62
C ALA A 51 -7.40 -6.55 -12.82
N MET A 52 -6.70 -5.47 -12.48
CA MET A 52 -7.21 -4.10 -12.67
C MET A 52 -7.38 -3.73 -14.15
N VAL A 53 -6.43 -4.16 -14.99
CA VAL A 53 -6.50 -3.96 -16.44
C VAL A 53 -7.71 -4.71 -17.02
N VAL A 54 -7.90 -5.98 -16.65
CA VAL A 54 -9.05 -6.78 -17.11
C VAL A 54 -10.37 -6.13 -16.68
N ALA A 55 -10.46 -5.65 -15.45
CA ALA A 55 -11.66 -4.97 -14.96
C ALA A 55 -11.96 -3.68 -15.75
N GLY A 56 -10.94 -2.87 -16.06
CA GLY A 56 -11.09 -1.67 -16.88
C GLY A 56 -11.57 -1.96 -18.30
N ILE A 57 -11.08 -3.06 -18.90
CA ILE A 57 -11.55 -3.52 -20.23
C ILE A 57 -13.03 -3.89 -20.16
N LEU A 58 -13.45 -4.66 -19.14
CA LEU A 58 -14.83 -5.10 -18.99
C LEU A 58 -15.80 -3.93 -18.78
N ILE A 59 -15.41 -2.92 -17.99
CA ILE A 59 -16.19 -1.68 -17.85
C ILE A 59 -16.34 -0.96 -19.19
N SER A 60 -15.26 -0.89 -19.97
CA SER A 60 -15.28 -0.20 -21.27
C SER A 60 -16.27 -0.86 -22.24
N VAL A 61 -16.41 -2.19 -22.18
CA VAL A 61 -17.41 -2.93 -22.97
C VAL A 61 -18.82 -2.73 -22.41
N ALA A 62 -18.98 -2.73 -21.09
CA ALA A 62 -20.27 -2.52 -20.43
C ALA A 62 -20.87 -1.13 -20.71
N PHE A 63 -20.05 -0.09 -20.79
CA PHE A 63 -20.52 1.26 -21.16
C PHE A 63 -21.14 1.32 -22.54
N LYS A 64 -20.70 0.48 -23.49
CA LYS A 64 -21.31 0.38 -24.82
C LYS A 64 -22.68 -0.30 -24.80
N ARG A 65 -22.96 -1.11 -23.77
CA ARG A 65 -24.20 -1.91 -23.66
C ARG A 65 -25.31 -1.24 -22.86
N GLY A 66 -25.06 -0.09 -22.26
CA GLY A 66 -26.05 0.60 -21.40
C GLY A 66 -26.31 -0.09 -20.06
N GLU A 67 -25.64 -1.21 -19.79
CA GLU A 67 -25.74 -2.01 -18.55
C GLU A 67 -24.79 -1.49 -17.44
N GLY A 68 -24.25 -0.26 -17.59
CA GLY A 68 -23.14 0.26 -16.78
C GLY A 68 -23.39 0.24 -15.27
N HIS A 69 -24.64 0.34 -14.81
CA HIS A 69 -24.98 0.32 -13.39
C HIS A 69 -24.76 -1.05 -12.71
N ASP A 70 -24.79 -2.16 -13.47
CA ASP A 70 -24.77 -3.53 -12.92
C ASP A 70 -23.35 -4.13 -12.88
N VAL A 71 -22.43 -3.47 -13.57
CA VAL A 71 -21.04 -3.91 -13.76
C VAL A 71 -20.06 -3.01 -13.02
N LEU A 72 -20.42 -1.74 -12.78
CA LEU A 72 -19.62 -0.79 -12.02
C LEU A 72 -19.35 -1.22 -10.55
N PRO A 73 -20.28 -1.89 -9.82
CA PRO A 73 -19.97 -2.39 -8.49
C PRO A 73 -18.95 -3.54 -8.50
N LYS A 74 -18.84 -4.30 -9.59
CA LYS A 74 -17.98 -5.49 -9.67
C LYS A 74 -16.49 -5.14 -9.79
N ILE A 75 -16.12 -3.93 -10.20
CA ILE A 75 -14.71 -3.48 -10.18
C ILE A 75 -14.20 -3.18 -8.77
N LEU A 76 -15.09 -3.02 -7.79
CA LEU A 76 -14.66 -2.90 -6.40
C LEU A 76 -13.89 -4.14 -5.93
N TRP A 77 -14.12 -5.31 -6.54
CA TRP A 77 -13.42 -6.54 -6.17
C TRP A 77 -11.91 -6.51 -6.46
N PRO A 78 -11.45 -6.21 -7.69
CA PRO A 78 -10.02 -6.03 -7.96
C PRO A 78 -9.43 -4.82 -7.24
N CYS A 79 -10.16 -3.71 -7.08
CA CYS A 79 -9.73 -2.56 -6.28
C CYS A 79 -9.46 -2.94 -4.80
N LEU A 80 -10.38 -3.68 -4.18
CA LEU A 80 -10.23 -4.18 -2.82
C LEU A 80 -9.04 -5.16 -2.72
N GLY A 81 -8.88 -6.03 -3.71
CA GLY A 81 -7.72 -6.93 -3.80
C GLY A 81 -6.38 -6.18 -3.80
N ALA A 82 -6.27 -5.09 -4.57
CA ALA A 82 -5.05 -4.27 -4.60
C ALA A 82 -4.77 -3.59 -3.25
N VAL A 83 -5.81 -3.11 -2.55
CA VAL A 83 -5.66 -2.53 -1.20
C VAL A 83 -5.15 -3.57 -0.20
N VAL A 84 -5.67 -4.80 -0.24
CA VAL A 84 -5.24 -5.89 0.64
C VAL A 84 -3.80 -6.33 0.36
N VAL A 85 -3.41 -6.40 -0.91
CA VAL A 85 -2.01 -6.70 -1.30
C VAL A 85 -1.08 -5.59 -0.79
N GLY A 86 -1.45 -4.32 -0.99
CA GLY A 86 -0.68 -3.18 -0.50
C GLY A 86 -0.54 -3.16 1.01
N SER A 87 -1.64 -3.37 1.76
CA SER A 87 -1.61 -3.38 3.22
C SER A 87 -0.77 -4.53 3.78
N GLY A 88 -0.88 -5.74 3.23
CA GLY A 88 -0.08 -6.89 3.67
C GLY A 88 1.42 -6.68 3.52
N ILE A 89 1.85 -6.04 2.43
CA ILE A 89 3.28 -5.71 2.22
C ILE A 89 3.74 -4.65 3.23
N SER A 90 2.92 -3.62 3.50
CA SER A 90 3.24 -2.58 4.48
C SER A 90 3.36 -3.12 5.90
N TRP A 91 2.57 -4.13 6.27
CA TRP A 91 2.69 -4.78 7.58
C TRP A 91 4.00 -5.55 7.72
N ILE A 92 4.42 -6.23 6.66
CA ILE A 92 5.72 -6.92 6.63
C ILE A 92 6.86 -5.91 6.71
N ALA A 93 6.75 -4.77 6.04
CA ALA A 93 7.74 -3.70 6.11
C ALA A 93 7.85 -3.13 7.54
N LEU A 94 6.71 -2.88 8.19
CA LEU A 94 6.66 -2.42 9.58
C LEU A 94 7.30 -3.42 10.56
N LEU A 95 7.16 -4.73 10.31
CA LEU A 95 7.81 -5.77 11.12
C LEU A 95 9.31 -5.95 10.79
N ALA A 96 9.75 -5.53 9.60
CA ALA A 96 11.12 -5.69 9.15
C ALA A 96 12.04 -4.52 9.55
N GLY A 97 11.48 -3.41 10.05
CA GLY A 97 12.20 -2.17 10.35
C GLY A 97 12.04 -1.14 9.25
#